data_AF-A0A7W1ATT2-F1
#
_entry.id   AF-A0A7W1ATT2-F1
#
_cell.length_a   1.000
_cell.length_b   1.000
_cell.length_c   1.000
_cell.angle_alpha   90.00
_cell.angle_beta   90.00
_cell.angle_gamma   90.00
#
_symmetry.space_group_name_H-M   'P 1'
#
loop_
_entity.id
_entity.type
_entity.pdbx_description
1 polymer ?
#
loop_
_entity_poly.entity_id
_entity_poly.type
_entity_poly.pdbx_seq_one_letter_code
_entity_poly.pdbx_strand_id
1 'polypeptide(L)'
;MRETCRKKQPAPTSYQGERVPQYVTGNPNGSTADVRAKGAWANGRWTLEFERRLHTGHPDDGSFNTKRVYKMALAAFDRTGEMDKASGLVELNFAQTRGRK
;
A
#
# COMPACT_ATOMS: atom_id res chain seq x y z
N MET A 1 -9.15 -18.18 -8.78
CA MET A 1 -8.49 -18.33 -7.45
C MET A 1 -7.69 -17.05 -7.23
N ARG A 2 -8.00 -16.23 -6.22
CA ARG A 2 -7.25 -14.98 -5.98
C ARG A 2 -5.94 -15.34 -5.29
N GLU A 3 -4.83 -15.25 -6.02
CA GLU A 3 -3.52 -15.38 -5.40
C GLU A 3 -3.31 -14.19 -4.47
N THR A 4 -3.13 -14.46 -3.19
CA THR A 4 -2.94 -13.42 -2.17
C THR A 4 -1.51 -13.46 -1.70
N CYS A 5 -0.86 -12.30 -1.69
CA CYS A 5 0.49 -12.07 -1.14
C CYS A 5 0.63 -12.53 0.33
N ARG A 6 -0.49 -12.65 1.07
CA ARG A 6 -0.53 -13.10 2.46
C ARG A 6 -1.23 -14.45 2.58
N LYS A 7 -0.48 -15.47 2.97
CA LYS A 7 -1.04 -16.80 3.28
C LYS A 7 -1.26 -16.91 4.79
N LYS A 8 -2.49 -17.18 5.21
CA LYS A 8 -2.80 -17.45 6.63
C LYS A 8 -2.12 -18.75 7.05
N GLN A 9 -1.43 -18.72 8.17
CA GLN A 9 -0.80 -19.91 8.75
C GLN A 9 -1.84 -20.70 9.57
N PRO A 10 -1.73 -22.03 9.61
CA PRO A 10 -2.49 -22.82 10.58
C PRO A 10 -2.07 -22.42 12.00
N ALA A 11 -2.98 -22.58 12.96
CA ALA A 11 -2.65 -22.35 14.36
C ALA A 11 -1.53 -23.31 14.80
N PRO A 12 -0.53 -22.83 15.57
CA PRO A 12 0.57 -23.68 16.01
C PRO A 12 0.06 -24.79 16.94
N THR A 13 0.50 -26.02 16.70
CA THR A 13 0.16 -27.20 17.52
C THR A 13 1.15 -27.43 18.66
N SER A 14 2.24 -26.67 18.69
CA SER A 14 3.26 -26.65 19.74
C SER A 14 3.73 -25.22 19.98
N TYR A 15 4.38 -24.97 21.12
CA TYR A 15 4.91 -23.65 21.46
C TYR A 15 5.98 -23.20 20.45
N GLN A 16 5.75 -22.06 19.78
CA GLN A 16 6.67 -21.45 18.81
C GLN A 16 7.11 -20.03 19.22
N GLY A 17 6.95 -19.70 20.51
CA GLY A 17 7.23 -18.37 21.06
C GLY A 17 5.97 -17.62 21.49
N GLU A 18 6.16 -16.52 22.21
CA GLU A 18 5.07 -15.69 22.74
C GLU A 18 4.25 -14.99 21.65
N ARG A 19 4.88 -14.71 20.50
CA ARG A 19 4.24 -14.08 19.35
C ARG A 19 4.61 -14.83 18.08
N VAL A 20 3.59 -15.37 17.41
CA VAL A 20 3.71 -16.06 16.12
C VAL A 20 2.95 -15.24 15.07
N PRO A 21 3.56 -14.92 13.91
CA PRO A 21 2.84 -14.29 12.82
C PRO A 21 1.65 -15.14 12.37
N GLN A 22 0.47 -14.52 12.24
CA GLN A 22 -0.71 -15.21 11.70
C GLN A 22 -0.62 -15.39 10.17
N TYR A 23 0.20 -14.57 9.50
CA TYR A 23 0.32 -14.55 8.05
C TYR A 23 1.80 -14.58 7.64
N VAL A 24 2.13 -15.42 6.66
CA VAL A 24 3.43 -15.34 5.97
C VAL A 24 3.37 -14.23 4.93
N THR A 25 4.38 -13.36 4.94
CA THR A 25 4.58 -12.34 3.91
C THR A 25 5.18 -12.98 2.65
N GLY A 26 4.53 -12.80 1.51
CA GLY A 26 5.06 -13.15 0.20
C GLY A 26 5.37 -11.91 -0.65
N ASN A 27 5.92 -12.14 -1.83
CA ASN A 27 5.99 -11.10 -2.86
C ASN A 27 4.59 -10.91 -3.47
N PRO A 28 4.16 -9.66 -3.72
CA PRO A 28 2.93 -9.41 -4.46
C PRO A 28 3.03 -9.94 -5.89
N ASN A 29 1.89 -10.36 -6.44
CA ASN A 29 1.77 -10.82 -7.84
C ASN A 29 0.47 -10.30 -8.46
N GLY A 30 0.36 -10.44 -9.80
CA GLY A 30 -0.78 -9.94 -10.57
C GLY A 30 -1.03 -8.44 -10.38
N SER A 31 -2.31 -8.03 -10.41
CA SER A 31 -2.77 -6.64 -10.22
C SER A 31 -2.18 -5.99 -8.96
N THR A 32 -2.05 -6.73 -7.86
CA THR A 32 -1.49 -6.18 -6.60
C THR A 32 -0.01 -5.82 -6.68
N ALA A 33 0.73 -6.35 -7.66
CA ALA A 33 2.15 -6.06 -7.86
C ALA A 33 2.42 -4.76 -8.65
N ASP A 34 1.38 -4.13 -9.21
CA ASP A 34 1.54 -2.87 -9.93
C ASP A 34 1.95 -1.70 -9.03
N VAL A 35 1.67 -1.81 -7.73
CA VAL A 35 2.05 -0.82 -6.73
C VAL A 35 3.36 -1.24 -6.08
N ARG A 36 4.39 -0.42 -6.27
CA ARG A 36 5.65 -0.51 -5.53
C ARG A 36 5.66 0.53 -4.42
N ALA A 37 6.29 0.21 -3.30
CA ALA A 37 6.42 1.16 -2.21
C ALA A 37 7.74 0.98 -1.46
N LYS A 38 8.24 2.07 -0.89
CA LYS A 38 9.35 2.07 0.07
C LYS A 38 9.02 3.01 1.22
N GLY A 39 9.62 2.73 2.38
CA GLY A 39 9.43 3.53 3.58
C GLY A 39 10.74 3.73 4.33
N ALA A 40 10.94 4.93 4.85
CA ALA A 40 12.06 5.26 5.72
C ALA A 40 11.56 5.93 7.00
N TRP A 41 12.11 5.52 8.14
CA TRP A 41 11.91 6.20 9.41
C TRP A 41 13.11 7.08 9.71
N ALA A 42 12.89 8.38 9.85
CA ALA A 42 13.92 9.34 10.24
C ALA A 42 13.28 10.50 11.00
N ASN A 43 13.99 11.06 11.98
CA ASN A 43 13.55 12.25 12.74
C ASN A 43 12.13 12.15 13.31
N GLY A 44 11.78 10.97 13.84
CA GLY A 44 10.49 10.73 14.49
C GLY A 44 9.30 10.58 13.52
N ARG A 45 9.54 10.35 12.22
CA ARG A 45 8.46 10.25 11.22
C ARG A 45 8.73 9.17 10.19
N TRP A 46 7.65 8.53 9.72
CA TRP A 46 7.66 7.71 8.51
C TRP A 46 7.53 8.59 7.28
N THR A 47 8.38 8.34 6.28
CA THR A 47 8.22 8.82 4.92
C THR A 47 7.97 7.63 4.01
N LEU A 48 6.87 7.65 3.27
CA LEU A 48 6.47 6.59 2.35
C LEU A 48 6.48 7.13 0.92
N GLU A 49 7.00 6.36 -0.01
CA GLU A 49 6.92 6.63 -1.44
C GLU A 49 6.20 5.46 -2.12
N PHE A 50 5.20 5.77 -2.92
CA PHE A 50 4.44 4.81 -3.72
C PHE A 50 4.65 5.11 -5.20
N GLU A 51 4.76 4.06 -6.00
CA GLU A 51 4.87 4.13 -7.44
C GLU A 51 3.90 3.14 -8.08
N ARG A 52 3.17 3.60 -9.08
CA ARG A 52 2.27 2.78 -9.90
C ARG A 52 2.16 3.42 -11.27
N ARG A 53 1.95 2.62 -12.32
CA ARG A 53 1.56 3.15 -13.63
C ARG A 53 0.23 3.91 -13.54
N LEU A 54 0.06 4.92 -14.40
CA LEU A 54 -1.21 5.65 -14.52
C LEU A 54 -2.33 4.73 -15.03
N HIS A 55 -1.99 3.82 -15.95
CA HIS A 55 -2.85 2.77 -16.46
C HIS A 55 -2.13 1.42 -16.31
N THR A 56 -2.73 0.48 -15.58
CA THR A 56 -2.15 -0.84 -15.30
C THR A 56 -2.63 -1.91 -16.27
N GLY A 57 -3.73 -1.67 -17.00
CA GLY A 57 -4.34 -2.66 -17.89
C GLY A 57 -5.19 -3.71 -17.16
N HIS A 58 -5.29 -3.62 -15.83
CA HIS A 58 -6.13 -4.49 -15.02
C HIS A 58 -7.56 -3.92 -14.91
N PRO A 59 -8.61 -4.74 -15.10
CA PRO A 59 -10.00 -4.27 -15.12
C PRO A 59 -10.54 -3.87 -13.74
N ASP A 60 -9.92 -4.36 -12.67
CA ASP A 60 -10.22 -4.04 -11.28
C ASP A 60 -9.58 -2.72 -10.81
N ASP A 61 -8.82 -2.07 -11.69
CA ASP A 61 -7.94 -0.96 -11.36
C ASP A 61 -8.40 0.38 -11.93
N GLY A 62 -8.29 1.44 -11.11
CA GLY A 62 -8.54 2.81 -11.56
C GLY A 62 -7.43 3.33 -12.49
N SER A 63 -7.83 4.03 -13.55
CA SER A 63 -6.89 4.71 -14.46
C SER A 63 -6.79 6.21 -14.12
N PHE A 64 -5.56 6.70 -14.01
CA PHE A 64 -5.26 8.10 -13.71
C PHE A 64 -4.96 8.90 -14.98
N ASN A 65 -5.54 10.08 -15.07
CA ASN A 65 -5.25 11.08 -16.09
C ASN A 65 -4.63 12.29 -15.41
N THR A 66 -3.44 12.69 -15.87
CA THR A 66 -2.67 13.79 -15.24
C THR A 66 -3.33 15.16 -15.34
N LYS A 67 -4.41 15.30 -16.13
CA LYS A 67 -5.21 16.53 -16.24
C LYS A 67 -6.42 16.55 -15.30
N ARG A 68 -6.60 15.52 -14.46
CA ARG A 68 -7.73 15.40 -13.54
C ARG A 68 -7.24 15.45 -12.09
N VAL A 69 -8.12 15.94 -11.24
CA VAL A 69 -7.97 15.89 -9.77
C VAL A 69 -8.71 14.67 -9.25
N TYR A 70 -8.07 13.90 -8.39
CA TYR A 70 -8.66 12.72 -7.79
C TYR A 70 -8.80 12.87 -6.29
N LYS A 71 -9.97 12.50 -5.78
CA LYS A 71 -10.25 12.43 -4.36
C LYS A 71 -9.70 11.11 -3.81
N MET A 72 -8.86 11.17 -2.78
CA MET A 72 -8.32 10.00 -2.10
C MET A 72 -8.29 10.21 -0.58
N ALA A 73 -7.98 9.16 0.16
CA ALA A 73 -7.74 9.19 1.60
C ALA A 73 -6.62 8.20 1.93
N LEU A 74 -5.90 8.46 3.02
CA LEU A 74 -4.83 7.62 3.52
C LEU A 74 -5.23 7.06 4.88
N ALA A 75 -5.04 5.76 5.08
CA ALA A 75 -5.20 5.12 6.38
C ALA A 75 -3.85 4.63 6.89
N ALA A 76 -3.52 4.97 8.13
CA ALA A 76 -2.35 4.51 8.86
C ALA A 76 -2.79 3.58 9.99
N PHE A 77 -2.19 2.39 10.01
CA PHE A 77 -2.44 1.35 10.98
C PHE A 77 -1.20 1.18 11.84
N ASP A 78 -1.33 1.35 13.16
CA ASP A 78 -0.32 0.89 14.09
C ASP A 78 -0.63 -0.54 14.52
N ARG A 79 0.41 -1.38 14.65
CA ARG A 79 0.22 -2.79 15.10
C ARG A 79 -0.04 -2.88 16.61
N THR A 80 -0.27 -1.77 17.29
CA THR A 80 -0.57 -1.71 18.72
C THR A 80 -2.07 -1.85 19.00
N GLY A 81 -2.92 -1.79 17.97
CA GLY A 81 -4.35 -2.10 18.10
C GLY A 81 -5.18 -1.00 18.75
N GLU A 82 -4.56 0.14 19.07
CA GLU A 82 -5.21 1.26 19.76
C GLU A 82 -5.49 2.46 18.84
N MET A 83 -4.80 2.59 17.70
CA MET A 83 -5.05 3.70 16.77
C MET A 83 -4.89 3.35 15.29
N ASP A 84 -6.01 3.08 14.64
CA ASP A 84 -6.16 3.29 13.20
C ASP A 84 -6.55 4.76 12.97
N LYS A 85 -5.80 5.45 12.10
CA LYS A 85 -6.12 6.83 11.71
C LYS A 85 -6.34 6.89 10.20
N ALA A 86 -7.45 7.48 9.80
CA ALA A 86 -7.68 7.87 8.41
C ALA A 86 -7.52 9.37 8.26
N SER A 87 -6.98 9.81 7.13
CA SER A 87 -7.03 11.20 6.72
C SER A 87 -8.46 11.59 6.38
N GLY A 88 -8.73 12.90 6.35
CA GLY A 88 -9.84 13.42 5.56
C GLY A 88 -9.62 13.19 4.06
N LEU A 89 -10.54 13.74 3.27
CA LEU A 89 -10.39 13.77 1.82
C LEU A 89 -9.15 14.60 1.44
N VAL A 90 -8.25 14.00 0.68
CA VAL A 90 -7.10 14.69 0.09
C VAL A 90 -7.20 14.62 -1.44
N GLU A 91 -6.69 15.65 -2.10
CA GLU A 91 -6.72 15.75 -3.56
C GLU A 91 -5.37 15.36 -4.16
N LEU A 92 -5.37 14.35 -5.00
CA LEU A 92 -4.23 13.99 -5.83
C LEU A 92 -4.23 14.85 -7.09
N ASN A 93 -3.21 15.70 -7.18
CA ASN A 93 -2.91 16.55 -8.32
C ASN A 93 -1.60 16.09 -8.95
N PHE A 94 -1.61 15.85 -10.26
CA PHE A 94 -0.37 15.56 -11.00
C PHE A 94 0.28 16.88 -11.41
N ALA A 95 1.45 17.17 -10.85
CA ALA A 95 2.23 18.30 -11.30
C ALA A 95 2.56 18.12 -12.79
N GLN A 96 2.07 19.02 -13.63
CA GLN A 96 2.49 19.06 -15.03
C GLN A 96 3.95 19.48 -15.05
N THR A 97 4.86 18.55 -15.32
CA THR A 97 6.25 18.88 -15.62
C THR A 97 6.23 19.77 -16.86
N ARG A 98 6.42 21.08 -16.69
CA ARG A 98 6.83 21.94 -17.80
C ARG A 98 8.13 21.34 -18.31
N GLY A 99 8.12 20.86 -19.55
CA GLY A 99 9.29 20.25 -20.17
C GLY A 99 10.50 21.17 -19.97
N ARG A 100 11.61 20.62 -19.47
CA ARG A 100 12.90 21.28 -19.65
C ARG A 100 13.09 21.40 -21.17
N LYS A 101 13.16 22.64 -21.65
CA LYS A 101 13.66 22.95 -22.99
C LYS A 101 15.10 22.48 -23.12
#